data_AF-A0A662IYS6-F1
#
_entry.id   AF-A0A662IYS6-F1
#
_cell.length_a   1.000
_cell.length_b   1.000
_cell.length_c   1.000
_cell.angle_alpha   90.00
_cell.angle_beta   90.00
_cell.angle_gamma   90.00
#
_symmetry.space_group_name_H-M   'P 1'
#
loop_
_entity.id
_entity.type
_entity.pdbx_description
1 polymer ?
#
loop_
_entity_poly.entity_id
_entity_poly.type
_entity_poly.pdbx_seq_one_letter_code
_entity_poly.pdbx_strand_id
1 'polypeptide(L)' 'RIAAHAADIVRIGDRALKWDYEISKARAKLDWRSQFKLAMDPEEAERIHNRVPSRSGACSVCGKYCVFLVLSRYLSSKG' A
#
# COMPACT_ATOMS: atom_id res chain seq x y z
N ARG A 1 -8.64 -17.09 2.97
CA ARG A 1 -9.05 -15.70 3.32
C ARG A 1 -9.06 -14.78 2.09
N ILE A 2 -8.04 -14.78 1.21
CA ILE A 2 -8.00 -13.89 0.01
C ILE A 2 -9.20 -14.18 -0.93
N ALA A 3 -9.41 -15.45 -1.27
CA ALA A 3 -10.50 -15.85 -2.17
C ALA A 3 -11.90 -15.47 -1.65
N ALA A 4 -12.11 -15.58 -0.34
CA ALA A 4 -13.38 -15.17 0.29
C ALA A 4 -13.59 -13.66 0.19
N HIS A 5 -12.55 -12.86 0.48
CA HIS A 5 -12.62 -11.40 0.33
C HIS A 5 -12.90 -10.97 -1.11
N ALA A 6 -12.27 -11.63 -2.10
CA ALA A 6 -12.55 -11.39 -3.50
C ALA A 6 -14.02 -11.69 -3.88
N ALA A 7 -14.60 -12.76 -3.34
CA ALA A 7 -16.02 -13.06 -3.51
C ALA A 7 -16.92 -12.02 -2.82
N ASP A 8 -16.53 -11.54 -1.63
CA ASP A 8 -17.26 -10.49 -0.91
C ASP A 8 -17.23 -9.15 -1.64
N ILE A 9 -16.14 -8.79 -2.31
CA ILE A 9 -16.08 -7.60 -3.19
C ILE A 9 -17.21 -7.65 -4.24
N VAL A 10 -17.41 -8.81 -4.89
CA VAL A 10 -18.47 -8.96 -5.91
C VAL A 10 -19.86 -8.98 -5.26
N ARG A 11 -20.01 -9.65 -4.11
CA ARG A 11 -21.31 -9.91 -3.49
C ARG A 11 -21.87 -8.74 -2.69
N ILE A 12 -21.03 -8.01 -1.96
CA ILE A 12 -21.44 -6.93 -1.05
C ILE A 12 -20.82 -5.56 -1.40
N GLY A 13 -20.06 -5.48 -2.50
CA GLY A 13 -19.62 -4.25 -3.13
C GLY A 13 -18.80 -3.35 -2.22
N ASP A 14 -19.21 -2.09 -2.12
CA ASP A 14 -18.53 -1.01 -1.39
C ASP A 14 -18.16 -1.38 0.05
N ARG A 15 -18.96 -2.22 0.72
CA ARG A 15 -18.67 -2.66 2.08
C ARG A 15 -17.39 -3.47 2.18
N ALA A 16 -17.13 -4.35 1.23
CA ALA A 16 -15.88 -5.12 1.16
C ALA A 16 -14.76 -4.28 0.53
N LEU A 17 -15.03 -3.53 -0.53
CA LEU A 17 -14.05 -2.67 -1.23
C LEU A 17 -13.42 -1.61 -0.34
N LYS A 18 -14.12 -1.16 0.71
CA LYS A 18 -13.59 -0.18 1.66
C LYS A 18 -12.23 -0.61 2.23
N TRP A 19 -12.02 -1.90 2.48
CA TRP A 19 -10.74 -2.39 2.98
C TRP A 19 -9.61 -2.19 1.97
N ASP A 20 -9.81 -2.58 0.71
CA ASP A 20 -8.88 -2.38 -0.40
C ASP A 20 -8.56 -0.90 -0.64
N TYR A 21 -9.58 -0.05 -0.49
CA TYR A 21 -9.41 1.39 -0.64
C TYR A 21 -8.50 1.98 0.44
N GLU A 22 -8.69 1.61 1.71
CA GLU A 22 -7.87 2.11 2.81
C GLU A 22 -6.41 1.64 2.70
N ILE A 23 -6.17 0.36 2.35
CA ILE A 23 -4.80 -0.13 2.15
C ILE A 23 -4.13 0.52 0.93
N SER A 24 -4.90 0.79 -0.13
CA SER A 24 -4.40 1.49 -1.33
C SER A 24 -4.05 2.95 -1.03
N LYS A 25 -4.85 3.63 -0.19
CA LYS A 25 -4.56 4.97 0.30
C LYS A 25 -3.27 5.02 1.12
N ALA A 26 -3.08 4.07 2.04
CA ALA A 26 -1.84 3.96 2.81
C ALA A 26 -0.63 3.75 1.89
N ARG A 27 -0.76 2.87 0.90
CA ARG A 27 0.28 2.61 -0.11
C ARG A 27 0.65 3.86 -0.91
N ALA A 28 -0.34 4.61 -1.39
CA ALA A 28 -0.11 5.82 -2.17
C ALA A 28 0.61 6.92 -1.36
N LYS A 29 0.41 6.95 -0.04
CA LYS A 29 1.07 7.87 0.89
C LYS A 29 2.44 7.37 1.37
N LEU A 30 2.86 6.17 0.97
CA LEU A 30 4.03 5.49 1.52
C LEU A 30 3.95 5.33 3.06
N ASP A 31 2.73 5.22 3.60
CA ASP A 31 2.48 4.97 5.02
C ASP A 31 2.55 3.47 5.31
N TRP A 32 3.77 2.98 5.49
CA TRP A 32 4.06 1.56 5.72
C TRP A 32 3.38 1.01 6.97
N ARG A 33 3.33 1.78 8.06
CA ARG A 33 2.71 1.36 9.31
C ARG A 33 1.23 1.04 9.12
N SER A 34 0.49 1.94 8.47
CA SER A 34 -0.93 1.71 8.18
C SER A 34 -1.12 0.60 7.14
N GLN A 35 -0.27 0.54 6.12
CA GLN A 35 -0.35 -0.50 5.10
C GLN A 35 -0.15 -1.91 5.69
N PHE A 36 0.83 -2.10 6.59
CA PHE A 36 1.05 -3.39 7.25
C PHE A 36 -0.11 -3.74 8.18
N LYS A 37 -0.58 -2.80 8.99
CA LYS A 37 -1.74 -3.02 9.89
C LYS A 37 -2.99 -3.47 9.13
N LEU A 38 -3.19 -2.96 7.91
CA LEU A 38 -4.32 -3.31 7.04
C LEU A 38 -4.08 -4.57 6.21
N ALA A 39 -2.85 -5.10 6.14
CA ALA A 39 -2.59 -6.32 5.40
C ALA A 39 -3.30 -7.52 6.03
N MET A 40 -3.60 -8.53 5.23
CA MET A 40 -4.17 -9.78 5.71
C MET A 40 -3.26 -10.54 6.69
N ASP A 41 -1.96 -10.38 6.48
CA ASP A 41 -0.88 -10.89 7.31
C ASP A 41 0.11 -9.74 7.54
N PRO A 42 -0.07 -8.95 8.62
CA PRO A 42 0.77 -7.79 8.90
C PRO A 42 2.24 -8.14 9.10
N GLU A 43 2.53 -9.22 9.82
CA GLU A 43 3.89 -9.64 10.16
C GLU A 43 4.65 -10.06 8.89
N GLU A 44 4.02 -10.85 8.03
CA GLU A 44 4.63 -11.27 6.77
C GLU A 44 4.84 -10.10 5.82
N ALA A 45 3.88 -9.16 5.74
CA ALA A 45 4.01 -7.98 4.90
C ALA A 45 5.17 -7.08 5.34
N GLU A 46 5.32 -6.86 6.65
CA GLU A 46 6.43 -6.10 7.22
C GLU A 46 7.77 -6.83 7.01
N ARG A 47 7.82 -8.14 7.25
CA ARG A 47 9.02 -8.96 7.06
C ARG A 47 9.50 -8.92 5.61
N ILE A 48 8.59 -9.06 4.64
CA ILE A 48 8.93 -8.98 3.21
C ILE A 48 9.47 -7.58 2.85
N HIS A 49 8.82 -6.52 3.33
CA HIS A 49 9.27 -5.15 3.06
C HIS A 49 10.67 -4.90 3.61
N ASN A 50 10.94 -5.35 4.84
CA ASN A 50 12.20 -5.13 5.54
C ASN A 50 13.34 -6.04 5.04
N ARG A 51 13.03 -7.09 4.26
CA ARG A 51 14.04 -8.02 3.73
C ARG A 51 15.12 -7.33 2.89
N VAL A 52 14.76 -6.27 2.17
CA VAL A 52 15.70 -5.49 1.35
C VAL A 52 15.50 -4.00 1.66
N PRO A 53 16.40 -3.36 2.42
CA PRO A 53 16.25 -1.97 2.82
C PRO A 53 16.37 -1.02 1.61
N SER A 54 15.68 0.11 1.69
CA SER A 54 15.69 1.14 0.65
C SER A 54 16.03 2.50 1.26
N ARG A 55 16.92 3.24 0.59
CA ARG A 55 17.32 4.60 1.00
C ARG A 55 16.47 5.70 0.34
N SER A 56 15.49 5.31 -0.47
CA SER A 56 14.75 6.26 -1.32
C SER A 56 13.52 6.86 -0.63
N GLY A 57 13.12 6.37 0.54
CA GLY A 57 11.82 6.67 1.14
C GLY A 57 10.65 5.85 0.56
N ALA A 58 10.88 5.08 -0.51
CA ALA A 58 9.95 4.09 -1.07
C ALA A 58 10.51 2.66 -0.93
N CYS A 59 9.80 1.65 -1.43
CA CYS A 59 10.28 0.26 -1.39
C CYS A 59 11.52 0.04 -2.28
N SER A 60 12.21 -1.08 -2.06
CA SER A 60 13.44 -1.45 -2.77
C SER A 60 13.27 -1.82 -4.24
N VAL A 61 12.02 -2.03 -4.71
CA VAL A 61 11.76 -2.46 -6.10
C VAL A 61 12.10 -1.35 -7.11
N CYS A 62 11.48 -0.17 -6.97
CA CYS A 62 11.71 0.97 -7.87
C CYS A 62 12.66 2.02 -7.27
N GLY A 63 12.86 1.98 -5.93
CA GLY A 63 13.66 2.96 -5.21
C GLY A 63 13.25 4.40 -5.51
N LYS A 64 14.23 5.22 -5.93
CA LYS A 64 14.05 6.65 -6.23
C LYS A 64 13.09 6.96 -7.38
N TYR A 65 12.75 5.96 -8.21
CA TYR A 65 11.82 6.09 -9.33
C TYR A 65 10.40 5.61 -8.99
N CYS A 66 10.09 5.40 -7.71
CA CYS A 66 8.74 5.05 -7.27
C CYS A 66 7.72 6.11 -7.73
N VAL A 67 6.65 5.66 -8.39
CA VAL A 67 5.60 6.54 -8.93
C VAL A 67 4.97 7.42 -7.85
N PHE A 68 4.68 6.89 -6.67
CA PHE A 68 4.05 7.65 -5.59
C PHE A 68 4.97 8.73 -5.03
N LEU A 69 6.28 8.47 -5.00
CA LEU A 69 7.28 9.42 -4.55
C LEU A 69 7.46 10.56 -5.57
N VAL A 70 7.55 10.23 -6.86
CA VAL A 70 7.67 11.22 -7.95
C VAL A 70 6.41 12.06 -8.07
N LEU A 71 5.24 11.43 -8.06
CA LEU A 71 3.95 12.11 -8.16
C LEU A 71 3.72 13.04 -6.96
N SER A 72 4.00 12.58 -5.74
CA SER A 72 3.85 13.41 -4.54
C SER A 72 4.72 14.68 -4.61
N ARG A 73 5.97 14.55 -5.05
CA ARG A 73 6.87 15.70 -5.26
C ARG A 73 6.35 16.67 -6.31
N TYR A 74 5.86 16.15 -7.44
CA TYR A 74 5.29 16.96 -8.50
C TYR A 74 4.05 17.73 -8.02
N LEU A 75 3.11 17.05 -7.36
CA LEU A 75 1.90 17.68 -6.83
C LEU A 75 2.23 18.72 -5.75
N SER A 76 3.22 18.45 -4.90
CA SER A 76 3.67 19.41 -3.87
C SER A 76 4.37 20.64 -4.45
N SER A 77 5.01 20.53 -5.62
CA SER A 77 5.65 21.66 -6.30
C SER A 77 4.69 22.58 -7.04
N LYS A 78 3.43 22.18 -7.21
CA LYS A 78 2.39 22.93 -7.92
C LYS A 78 1.34 23.58 -7.00
N GLY A 79 1.40 23.32 -5.70
CA GLY A 79 0.59 24.00 -4.68
C GLY A 79 1.36 25.16 -4.09
#